data_AF-A0A2P5EAE5-F1
#
_entry.id   AF-A0A2P5EAE5-F1
#
_cell.length_a   1.000
_cell.length_b   1.000
_cell.length_c   1.000
_cell.angle_alpha   90.00
_cell.angle_beta   90.00
_cell.angle_gamma   90.00
#
_symmetry.space_group_name_H-M   'P 1'
#
loop_
_entity.id
_entity.type
_entity.pdbx_description
1 polymer ?
#
loop_
_entity_poly.entity_id
_entity_poly.type
_entity_poly.pdbx_seq_one_letter_code
_entity_poly.pdbx_strand_id
1 'polypeptide(L)' 'KEALDLLNCVTDSPFDQDKCVRLLHSLRLCVLDKKVKKFSIADQEQKEAKPSDKKT' A
#
# COMPACT_ATOMS: atom_id res chain seq x y z
N LYS A 1 2.89 9.15 6.76
CA LYS A 1 3.96 9.89 6.05
C LYS A 1 5.00 8.92 5.48
N GLU A 2 5.39 7.94 6.28
CA GLU A 2 6.31 6.83 6.03
C GLU A 2 6.03 6.05 4.74
N ALA A 3 4.77 5.77 4.41
CA ALA A 3 4.42 5.08 3.17
C ALA A 3 4.72 5.93 1.92
N LEU A 4 4.40 7.23 1.97
CA LEU A 4 4.68 8.15 0.87
C LEU A 4 6.19 8.36 0.70
N ASP A 5 6.92 8.50 1.81
CA ASP A 5 8.38 8.64 1.78
C ASP A 5 9.06 7.39 1.17
N LEU A 6 8.57 6.19 1.49
CA LEU A 6 9.05 4.94 0.89
C LEU A 6 8.74 4.87 -0.62
N LEU A 7 7.52 5.26 -1.02
CA LEU A 7 7.13 5.30 -2.44
C LEU A 7 7.97 6.31 -3.23
N ASN A 8 8.30 7.46 -2.64
CA ASN A 8 9.18 8.42 -3.29
C ASN A 8 10.63 7.90 -3.36
N CYS A 9 11.12 7.23 -2.31
CA CYS A 9 12.46 6.66 -2.27
C CYS A 9 12.74 5.70 -3.45
N VAL A 10 11.77 4.85 -3.82
CA VAL A 10 11.95 3.92 -4.95
C VAL A 10 11.95 4.60 -6.31
N THR A 11 11.54 5.87 -6.39
CA THR A 11 11.59 6.69 -7.61
C THR A 11 12.85 7.56 -7.70
N ASP A 12 13.66 7.62 -6.64
CA ASP A 12 14.89 8.41 -6.61
C ASP A 12 15.91 7.86 -7.62
N SER A 13 16.63 8.76 -8.29
CA SER A 13 17.76 8.43 -9.16
C SER A 13 18.96 9.32 -8.78
N PRO A 14 20.07 8.73 -8.29
CA PRO A 14 20.34 7.29 -8.18
C PRO A 14 19.50 6.61 -7.10
N PHE A 15 19.18 5.34 -7.33
CA PHE A 15 18.47 4.51 -6.36
C PHE A 15 19.36 4.21 -5.15
N ASP A 16 18.89 4.57 -3.95
CA ASP A 16 19.56 4.29 -2.68
C ASP A 16 18.79 3.20 -1.93
N GLN A 17 19.27 1.95 -2.06
CA GLN A 17 18.63 0.79 -1.46
C GLN A 17 18.60 0.85 0.08
N ASP A 18 19.69 1.27 0.71
CA ASP A 18 19.81 1.35 2.16
C ASP A 18 18.82 2.37 2.75
N LYS A 19 18.69 3.52 2.09
CA LYS A 19 17.68 4.53 2.45
C LYS A 19 16.26 3.95 2.41
N CYS A 20 15.90 3.26 1.34
CA CYS A 20 14.55 2.71 1.20
C CYS A 20 14.28 1.58 2.21
N VAL A 21 15.28 0.74 2.50
CA VAL A 21 15.17 -0.31 3.53
C VAL A 21 14.94 0.31 4.92
N ARG A 22 15.63 1.40 5.27
CA ARG A 22 15.38 2.12 6.54
C ARG A 22 13.95 2.65 6.63
N LEU A 23 13.43 3.24 5.55
CA LEU A 23 12.06 3.72 5.48
C LEU A 23 11.04 2.57 5.60
N LEU A 24 11.32 1.42 4.99
CA LEU A 24 10.49 0.21 5.14
C LEU A 24 10.44 -0.27 6.59
N HIS A 25 11.56 -0.29 7.30
CA HIS A 25 11.58 -0.66 8.73
C HIS A 25 10.74 0.29 9.58
N SER A 26 10.87 1.60 9.37
CA SER A 26 10.05 2.60 10.06
C SER A 26 8.56 2.43 9.75
N LEU A 27 8.20 2.20 8.49
CA LEU A 27 6.82 1.92 8.08
C LEU A 27 6.28 0.66 8.76
N ARG A 28 7.06 -0.43 8.80
CA ARG A 28 6.67 -1.69 9.46
C ARG A 28 6.36 -1.47 10.94
N LEU A 29 7.19 -0.70 11.66
CA LEU A 29 6.95 -0.40 13.07
C LEU A 29 5.64 0.37 13.26
N CYS A 30 5.38 1.38 12.43
CA CYS A 30 4.15 2.16 12.45
C CYS A 30 2.90 1.29 12.20
N VAL A 31 2.96 0.39 11.21
CA VAL A 31 1.85 -0.53 10.88
C VAL A 31 1.52 -1.47 12.04
N LEU A 32 2.56 -2.04 12.67
CA LEU A 32 2.41 -2.95 13.80
C LEU A 32 1.85 -2.23 15.03
N ASP A 33 2.34 -1.03 15.33
CA ASP A 33 1.84 -0.19 16.43
C ASP A 33 0.37 0.16 16.24
N LYS A 34 -0.01 0.57 15.03
CA LYS A 34 -1.39 0.94 14.67
C LYS A 34 -2.31 -0.26 14.47
N LYS A 35 -1.80 -1.50 14.60
CA LYS A 35 -2.54 -2.76 14.37
C LYS A 35 -3.28 -2.78 13.02
N VAL A 36 -2.71 -2.15 12.01
CA VAL A 36 -3.31 -2.13 10.67
C VAL A 36 -3.16 -3.52 10.07
N LYS A 37 -4.27 -4.15 9.68
CA LYS A 37 -4.26 -5.51 9.14
C LYS A 37 -3.91 -5.53 7.65
N LYS A 38 -4.59 -4.70 6.85
CA LYS A 38 -4.39 -4.59 5.40
C LYS A 38 -4.66 -3.15 4.96
N PHE A 39 -3.90 -2.71 3.98
CA PHE A 39 -4.20 -1.49 3.23
C PHE A 39 -4.91 -1.89 1.95
N SER A 40 -6.01 -1.22 1.62
CA SER A 40 -6.72 -1.37 0.35
C SER A 40 -6.60 -0.07 -0.44
N ILE A 41 -6.48 -0.18 -1.76
CA ILE A 41 -6.57 0.98 -2.65
C ILE A 41 -8.05 1.23 -2.90
N ALA A 42 -8.50 2.48 -2.73
CA ALA A 42 -9.90 2.88 -2.70
C ALA A 42 -10.70 2.71 -4.02
N ASP A 43 -10.14 2.01 -5.02
CA ASP A 43 -10.73 1.88 -6.36
C ASP A 43 -11.19 0.45 -6.72
N GLN A 44 -10.95 -0.56 -5.86
CA GLN A 44 -11.28 -1.96 -6.20
C GLN A 44 -12.55 -2.53 -5.54
N GLU A 45 -13.14 -1.85 -4.56
CA GLU A 45 -14.27 -2.40 -3.78
C GLU A 45 -15.65 -2.26 -4.46
N GLN A 46 -15.73 -1.68 -5.67
CA GLN A 46 -17.00 -1.49 -6.38
C GLN A 46 -17.25 -2.43 -7.58
N LYS A 47 -16.33 -3.35 -7.92
CA LYS A 47 -16.52 -4.23 -9.09
C LYS A 47 -16.87 -5.69 -8.77
N GLU A 48 -16.83 -6.10 -7.50
CA GLU A 48 -17.16 -7.48 -7.11
C GLU A 48 -18.47 -7.55 -6.30
N ALA A 49 -19.60 -7.19 -6.93
CA ALA A 49 -20.92 -7.75 -6.62
C ALA A 49 -21.96 -7.22 -7.60
N LYS A 50 -22.29 -7.99 -8.65
CA LYS A 50 -23.66 -8.42 -9.05
C LYS A 50 -23.54 -9.42 -10.23
N PRO A 51 -23.81 -10.72 -10.05
CA PRO A 51 -24.27 -11.53 -11.18
C PRO A 51 -25.63 -10.97 -11.61
N SER A 52 -25.74 -10.57 -12.88
CA SER A 52 -27.04 -10.23 -13.47
C SER A 52 -27.77 -11.53 -13.80
N ASP A 53 -28.64 -11.98 -12.91
CA ASP A 53 -29.65 -12.99 -13.22
C ASP A 53 -30.63 -12.42 -14.26
N LYS A 54 -30.31 -12.60 -15.54
CA LYS A 54 -31.24 -12.31 -16.64
C LYS A 54 -32.02 -13.59 -16.94
N LYS A 55 -33.18 -13.70 -16.29
CA LYS A 55 -34.23 -14.69 -16.56
C LYS A 55 -34.56 -14.69 -18.07
N THR A 56 -34.38 -15.84 -18.73
CA THR A 56 -34.98 -16.18 -20.03
C THR A 56 -36.18 -17.09 -19.77
#